data_AF-A0A7W0LTE6-F1
#
_entry.id   AF-A0A7W0LTE6-F1
#
_cell.length_a   1.000
_cell.length_b   1.000
_cell.length_c   1.000
_cell.angle_alpha   90.00
_cell.angle_beta   90.00
_cell.angle_gamma   90.00
#
_symmetry.space_group_name_H-M   'P 1'
#
loop_
_entity.id
_entity.type
_entity.pdbx_description
1 polymer ?
#
loop_
_entity_poly.entity_id
_entity_poly.type
_entity_poly.pdbx_seq_one_letter_code
_entity_poly.pdbx_strand_id
1 'polypeptide(L)'
;CKTLGPILERVVGTADGRVDLAKVNIDENPQISGKFQVQSIPMVIAFKGGRPVDAFVGAQPEAIVQKLVDSLLPTEEETELAALVAAGDEASLRAALDRRPDHTDAVVALAELLAGDGRGEEALELLARIPESAETRRVAALARVGDAEEGAGADDDRTARLDALLDAVKEDDEARQEFVDLLELMGPDDPRTATYRKALTARLF
;
A
#
# COMPACT_ATOMS: atom_id res chain seq x y z
N CYS A 1 1.14 -28.65 21.29
CA CYS A 1 0.12 -27.75 20.70
C CYS A 1 -1.22 -27.71 21.46
N LYS A 2 -1.74 -28.84 21.96
CA LYS A 2 -3.09 -28.90 22.60
C LYS A 2 -3.31 -27.93 23.76
N THR A 3 -2.28 -27.67 24.57
CA THR A 3 -2.38 -26.74 25.72
C THR A 3 -2.15 -25.29 25.35
N LEU A 4 -1.16 -25.01 24.48
CA LEU A 4 -0.79 -23.65 24.10
C LEU A 4 -1.78 -23.02 23.11
N GLY A 5 -2.38 -23.82 22.22
CA GLY A 5 -3.33 -23.33 21.21
C GLY A 5 -4.50 -22.55 21.82
N PRO A 6 -5.25 -23.10 22.79
CA PRO A 6 -6.34 -22.39 23.45
C PRO A 6 -5.91 -21.12 24.20
N ILE A 7 -4.66 -21.08 24.71
CA ILE A 7 -4.12 -19.87 25.37
C ILE A 7 -3.88 -18.78 24.33
N LEU A 8 -3.23 -19.10 23.21
CA LEU A 8 -3.01 -18.17 22.10
C LEU A 8 -4.33 -17.64 21.54
N GLU A 9 -5.29 -18.52 21.26
CA GLU A 9 -6.59 -18.15 20.71
C GLU A 9 -7.34 -17.18 21.63
N ARG A 10 -7.30 -17.40 22.95
CA ARG A 10 -7.94 -16.51 23.92
C ARG A 10 -7.23 -15.17 24.06
N VAL A 11 -5.91 -15.16 24.22
CA VAL A 11 -5.12 -13.93 24.38
C VAL A 11 -5.18 -13.07 23.13
N VAL A 12 -5.05 -13.67 21.95
CA VAL A 12 -5.21 -12.92 20.68
C VAL A 12 -6.65 -12.45 20.51
N GLY A 13 -7.63 -13.24 20.96
CA GLY A 13 -9.03 -12.82 20.97
C GLY A 13 -9.30 -11.54 21.77
N THR A 14 -8.51 -11.22 22.80
CA THR A 14 -8.66 -9.95 23.54
C THR A 14 -7.97 -8.76 22.86
N ALA A 15 -7.26 -8.98 21.75
CA ALA A 15 -6.68 -7.90 20.96
C ALA A 15 -7.70 -7.24 20.02
N ASP A 16 -8.95 -7.74 19.95
CA ASP A 16 -10.04 -7.19 19.14
C ASP A 16 -9.67 -6.99 17.65
N GLY A 17 -8.98 -7.99 17.07
CA GLY A 17 -8.56 -7.96 15.67
C GLY A 17 -7.31 -7.12 15.38
N ARG A 18 -6.69 -6.50 16.40
CA ARG A 18 -5.41 -5.77 16.25
C ARG A 18 -4.19 -6.70 16.10
N VAL A 19 -4.35 -7.98 16.41
CA VAL A 19 -3.32 -9.02 16.26
C VAL A 19 -3.97 -10.25 15.63
N ASP A 20 -3.36 -10.78 14.58
CA ASP A 20 -3.79 -12.00 13.92
C ASP A 20 -3.01 -13.23 14.43
N LEU A 21 -3.72 -14.35 14.59
CA LEU A 21 -3.11 -15.64 14.91
C LEU A 21 -3.06 -16.55 13.68
N ALA A 22 -1.88 -16.67 13.07
CA ALA A 22 -1.65 -17.62 11.99
C ALA A 22 -1.12 -18.96 12.54
N LYS A 23 -1.83 -20.05 12.25
CA LYS A 23 -1.43 -21.43 12.62
C LYS A 23 -0.88 -22.13 11.38
N VAL A 24 0.36 -22.59 11.46
CA VAL A 24 1.03 -23.30 10.35
C VAL A 24 1.34 -24.73 10.76
N ASN A 25 0.93 -25.69 9.92
CA ASN A 25 1.37 -27.07 10.03
C ASN A 25 2.70 -27.24 9.27
N ILE A 26 3.78 -27.51 9.99
CA ILE A 26 5.12 -27.65 9.40
C ILE A 26 5.29 -28.95 8.59
N ASP A 27 4.50 -29.99 8.86
CA ASP A 27 4.54 -31.25 8.10
C ASP A 27 4.03 -31.04 6.67
N GLU A 28 3.02 -30.17 6.53
CA GLU A 28 2.45 -29.76 5.24
C GLU A 28 3.23 -28.64 4.56
N ASN A 29 4.10 -27.94 5.31
CA ASN A 29 4.83 -26.75 4.85
C ASN A 29 6.33 -26.79 5.20
N PRO A 30 7.10 -27.80 4.72
CA PRO A 30 8.50 -28.00 5.08
C PRO A 30 9.42 -26.81 4.73
N GLN A 31 9.10 -26.06 3.68
CA GLN A 31 9.79 -24.82 3.30
C GLN A 31 9.72 -23.74 4.39
N ILE A 32 8.60 -23.65 5.10
CA ILE A 32 8.42 -22.69 6.21
C ILE A 32 9.28 -23.11 7.39
N SER A 33 9.28 -24.41 7.71
CA SER A 33 10.13 -24.99 8.76
C SER A 33 11.61 -24.67 8.53
N GLY A 34 12.10 -24.88 7.31
CA GLY A 34 13.48 -24.55 6.93
C GLY A 34 13.78 -23.05 7.02
N LYS A 35 12.88 -22.20 6.49
CA LYS A 35 13.06 -20.73 6.47
C LYS A 35 13.20 -20.14 7.88
N PHE A 36 12.40 -20.61 8.83
CA PHE A 36 12.43 -20.13 10.22
C PHE A 36 13.25 -21.01 11.16
N GLN A 37 13.99 -21.98 10.60
CA GLN A 37 14.88 -22.89 11.35
C GLN A 37 14.15 -23.56 12.53
N VAL A 38 12.94 -24.07 12.30
CA VAL A 38 12.11 -24.69 13.34
C VAL A 38 12.73 -26.01 13.78
N GLN A 39 13.38 -26.02 14.95
CA GLN A 39 14.02 -27.22 15.52
C GLN A 39 13.11 -28.00 16.47
N SER A 40 12.04 -27.36 16.97
CA SER A 40 11.15 -27.95 17.98
C SER A 40 9.76 -27.31 17.90
N ILE A 41 8.73 -28.10 18.19
CA ILE A 41 7.33 -27.66 18.20
C ILE A 41 6.72 -27.78 19.61
N PRO A 42 5.83 -26.85 20.00
CA PRO A 42 5.40 -25.66 19.27
C PRO A 42 6.47 -24.55 19.28
N MET A 43 6.57 -23.80 18.20
CA MET A 43 7.33 -22.55 18.12
C MET A 43 6.36 -21.44 17.74
N VAL A 44 6.45 -20.30 18.42
CA VAL A 44 5.64 -19.11 18.15
C VAL A 44 6.59 -17.98 17.76
N ILE A 45 6.28 -17.29 16.68
CA ILE A 45 7.05 -16.15 16.17
C ILE A 45 6.09 -14.99 16.03
N ALA A 46 6.45 -13.87 16.62
CA ALA A 46 5.72 -12.62 16.55
C ALA A 46 6.24 -11.78 15.39
N PHE A 47 5.32 -11.27 14.55
CA PHE A 47 5.65 -10.43 13.40
C PHE A 47 5.05 -9.04 13.57
N LYS A 48 5.85 -7.98 13.33
CA LYS A 48 5.38 -6.60 13.23
C LYS A 48 6.08 -5.92 12.05
N GLY A 49 5.31 -5.23 11.19
CA GLY A 49 5.85 -4.61 9.97
C GLY A 49 6.58 -5.59 9.04
N GLY A 50 6.02 -6.79 8.84
CA GLY A 50 6.58 -7.83 7.96
C GLY A 50 7.85 -8.52 8.45
N ARG A 51 8.32 -8.21 9.67
CA ARG A 51 9.57 -8.74 10.23
C ARG A 51 9.32 -9.50 11.54
N PRO A 52 10.06 -10.58 11.82
CA PRO A 52 10.00 -11.24 13.12
C PRO A 52 10.59 -10.30 14.18
N VAL A 53 9.84 -10.04 15.25
CA VAL A 53 10.24 -9.15 16.34
C VAL A 53 10.54 -9.87 17.65
N ASP A 54 9.95 -11.05 17.85
CA ASP A 54 10.21 -11.90 19.00
C ASP A 54 9.78 -13.35 18.70
N ALA A 55 10.27 -14.32 19.46
CA ALA A 55 9.91 -15.72 19.31
C ALA A 55 10.15 -16.52 20.59
N PHE A 56 9.36 -17.59 20.78
CA PHE A 56 9.63 -18.58 21.81
C PHE A 56 9.38 -20.00 21.30
N VAL A 57 10.01 -20.96 21.98
CA VAL A 57 9.85 -22.40 21.74
C VAL A 57 9.24 -23.06 22.97
N GLY A 58 8.39 -24.05 22.75
CA GLY A 58 7.71 -24.82 23.79
C GLY A 58 6.41 -24.18 24.29
N ALA A 59 5.77 -24.85 25.24
CA ALA A 59 4.59 -24.30 25.91
C ALA A 59 5.03 -23.23 26.93
N GLN A 60 4.48 -22.03 26.81
CA GLN A 60 4.74 -20.91 27.73
C GLN A 60 3.52 -20.62 28.61
N PRO A 61 3.72 -20.05 29.82
CA PRO A 61 2.63 -19.53 30.63
C PRO A 61 1.87 -18.42 29.91
N GLU A 62 0.58 -18.30 30.22
CA GLU A 62 -0.28 -17.26 29.64
C GLU A 62 0.27 -15.85 29.79
N ALA A 63 0.89 -15.50 30.93
CA ALA A 63 1.47 -14.19 31.15
C ALA A 63 2.59 -13.84 30.12
N ILE A 64 3.36 -14.83 29.67
CA ILE A 64 4.38 -14.65 28.63
C ILE A 64 3.71 -14.44 27.27
N VAL A 65 2.67 -15.21 26.97
CA VAL A 65 1.88 -15.04 25.73
C VAL A 65 1.20 -13.68 25.70
N GLN A 66 0.62 -13.23 26.81
CA GLN A 66 -0.01 -11.91 26.94
C GLN A 66 1.01 -10.81 26.66
N LYS A 67 2.19 -10.86 27.32
CA LYS A 67 3.24 -9.87 27.09
C LYS A 67 3.69 -9.81 25.64
N LEU A 68 3.81 -10.96 24.98
CA LEU A 68 4.14 -11.02 23.55
C LEU A 68 3.07 -10.35 22.70
N VAL A 69 1.78 -10.65 22.93
CA VAL A 69 0.67 -10.06 22.19
C VAL A 69 0.54 -8.56 22.45
N ASP A 70 0.69 -8.12 23.70
CA ASP A 70 0.66 -6.70 24.06
C ASP A 70 1.77 -5.91 23.34
N SER A 71 2.95 -6.51 23.16
CA SER A 71 4.06 -5.87 22.42
C SER A 71 3.77 -5.65 20.93
N LEU A 72 2.78 -6.37 20.37
CA LEU A 72 2.36 -6.26 18.98
C LEU A 72 1.25 -5.25 18.76
N LEU A 73 0.57 -4.81 19.84
CA LEU A 73 -0.48 -3.82 19.72
C LEU A 73 0.08 -2.51 19.12
N PRO A 74 -0.75 -1.79 18.36
CA PRO A 74 -0.40 -0.45 17.92
C PRO A 74 -0.23 0.45 19.15
N THR A 75 0.74 1.35 19.06
CA THR A 75 0.91 2.43 20.01
C THR A 75 -0.28 3.40 19.95
N GLU A 76 -0.43 4.24 20.98
CA GLU A 76 -1.46 5.29 20.98
C GLU A 76 -1.28 6.22 19.77
N GLU A 77 -0.04 6.60 19.47
CA GLU A 77 0.29 7.43 18.29
C GLU A 77 -0.08 6.75 16.96
N GLU A 78 0.24 5.47 16.79
CA GLU A 78 -0.16 4.70 15.59
C GLU A 78 -1.70 4.63 15.46
N THR A 79 -2.41 4.52 16.58
CA THR A 79 -3.88 4.47 16.61
C THR A 79 -4.51 5.82 16.26
N GLU A 80 -3.97 6.91 16.81
CA GLU A 80 -4.40 8.27 16.51
C GLU A 80 -4.16 8.63 15.03
N LEU A 81 -2.98 8.31 14.50
CA LEU A 81 -2.66 8.49 13.08
C LEU A 81 -3.63 7.71 12.19
N ALA A 82 -3.89 6.43 12.51
CA ALA A 82 -4.83 5.62 11.75
C ALA A 82 -6.25 6.20 11.78
N ALA A 83 -6.69 6.75 12.92
CA ALA A 83 -7.99 7.40 13.02
C ALA A 83 -8.09 8.67 12.17
N LEU A 84 -7.03 9.49 12.12
CA LEU A 84 -6.96 10.67 11.27
C LEU A 84 -6.99 10.32 9.78
N VAL A 85 -6.23 9.30 9.37
CA VAL A 85 -6.24 8.81 7.98
C VAL A 85 -7.61 8.24 7.61
N ALA A 86 -8.23 7.47 8.50
CA ALA A 86 -9.54 6.87 8.28
C ALA A 86 -10.69 7.89 8.18
N ALA A 87 -10.54 9.08 8.77
CA ALA A 87 -11.51 10.17 8.61
C ALA A 87 -11.57 10.67 7.16
N GLY A 88 -10.44 10.63 6.44
CA GLY A 88 -10.35 10.87 4.99
C GLY A 88 -10.58 12.32 4.54
N ASP A 89 -10.86 13.25 5.45
CA ASP A 89 -10.99 14.67 5.13
C ASP A 89 -9.63 15.40 5.14
N GLU A 90 -9.53 16.50 4.38
CA GLU A 90 -8.28 17.26 4.25
C GLU A 90 -7.73 17.73 5.60
N ALA A 91 -8.58 18.13 6.55
CA ALA A 91 -8.12 18.64 7.84
C ALA A 91 -7.49 17.53 8.69
N SER A 92 -8.13 16.36 8.73
CA SER A 92 -7.60 15.18 9.43
C SER A 92 -6.31 14.66 8.80
N LEU A 93 -6.24 14.62 7.46
CA LEU A 93 -5.03 14.19 6.75
C LEU A 93 -3.86 15.16 6.96
N ARG A 94 -4.09 16.47 6.95
CA ARG A 94 -3.07 17.47 7.32
C ARG A 94 -2.61 17.28 8.76
N ALA A 95 -3.53 17.07 9.70
CA ALA A 95 -3.16 16.80 11.09
C ALA A 95 -2.33 15.51 11.25
N ALA A 96 -2.58 14.48 10.44
CA ALA A 96 -1.76 13.27 10.41
C ALA A 96 -0.34 13.57 9.91
N LEU A 97 -0.21 14.38 8.85
CA LEU A 97 1.08 14.78 8.29
C LEU A 97 1.88 15.74 9.19
N ASP A 98 1.21 16.55 10.02
CA ASP A 98 1.89 17.36 11.05
C ASP A 98 2.59 16.49 12.09
N ARG A 99 2.05 15.29 12.37
CA ARG A 99 2.66 14.32 13.28
C ARG A 99 3.71 13.47 12.58
N ARG A 100 3.41 12.95 11.39
CA ARG A 100 4.32 12.13 10.59
C ARG A 100 4.33 12.60 9.12
N PRO A 101 5.26 13.49 8.74
CA PRO A 101 5.28 14.12 7.40
C PRO A 101 5.45 13.16 6.21
N ASP A 102 5.99 11.97 6.43
CA ASP A 102 6.24 10.91 5.46
C ASP A 102 5.27 9.72 5.61
N HIS A 103 4.13 9.91 6.30
CA HIS A 103 3.14 8.85 6.43
C HIS A 103 2.50 8.54 5.07
N THR A 104 2.94 7.44 4.44
CA THR A 104 2.51 7.00 3.10
C THR A 104 1.01 7.13 2.87
N ASP A 105 0.18 6.50 3.70
CA ASP A 105 -1.26 6.48 3.47
C ASP A 105 -1.90 7.88 3.57
N ALA A 106 -1.39 8.73 4.47
CA ALA A 106 -1.89 10.09 4.64
C ALA A 106 -1.45 11.00 3.47
N VAL A 107 -0.21 10.83 3.01
CA VAL A 107 0.34 11.54 1.85
C VAL A 107 -0.45 11.20 0.60
N VAL A 108 -0.67 9.91 0.34
CA VAL A 108 -1.42 9.43 -0.82
C VAL A 108 -2.86 9.93 -0.78
N ALA A 109 -3.56 9.72 0.34
CA ALA A 109 -4.96 10.13 0.47
C ALA A 109 -5.13 11.66 0.31
N LEU A 110 -4.24 12.46 0.89
CA LEU A 110 -4.31 13.92 0.73
C LEU A 110 -3.97 14.34 -0.69
N ALA A 111 -2.94 13.74 -1.30
CA ALA A 111 -2.58 14.04 -2.68
C ALA A 111 -3.72 13.70 -3.66
N GLU A 112 -4.44 12.59 -3.45
CA GLU A 112 -5.59 12.22 -4.28
C GLU A 112 -6.74 13.22 -4.13
N LEU A 113 -7.07 13.63 -2.91
CA LEU A 113 -8.08 14.68 -2.65
C LEU A 113 -7.70 16.00 -3.35
N LEU A 114 -6.45 16.44 -3.18
CA LEU A 114 -5.95 17.66 -3.79
C LEU A 114 -5.95 17.60 -5.32
N ALA A 115 -5.59 16.45 -5.90
CA ALA A 115 -5.61 16.24 -7.34
C ALA A 115 -7.04 16.36 -7.91
N GLY A 116 -8.03 15.75 -7.25
CA GLY A 116 -9.45 15.87 -7.63
C GLY A 116 -9.97 17.31 -7.54
N ASP A 117 -9.49 18.08 -6.54
CA ASP A 117 -9.82 19.50 -6.38
C ASP A 117 -9.06 20.43 -7.36
N GLY A 118 -8.28 19.89 -8.30
CA GLY A 118 -7.49 20.66 -9.25
C GLY A 118 -6.23 21.32 -8.66
N ARG A 119 -5.83 20.94 -7.44
CA ARG A 119 -4.63 21.40 -6.72
C ARG A 119 -3.46 20.45 -6.98
N GLY A 120 -3.25 20.08 -8.24
CA GLY A 120 -2.27 19.07 -8.65
C GLY A 120 -0.82 19.38 -8.27
N GLU A 121 -0.42 20.65 -8.28
CA GLU A 121 0.95 21.06 -7.89
C GLU A 121 1.25 20.69 -6.43
N GLU A 122 0.32 20.99 -5.51
CA GLU A 122 0.45 20.63 -4.10
C GLU A 122 0.42 19.11 -3.89
N ALA A 123 -0.41 18.39 -4.64
CA ALA A 123 -0.43 16.92 -4.61
C ALA A 123 0.93 16.31 -5.00
N LEU A 124 1.57 16.84 -6.05
CA LEU A 124 2.90 16.38 -6.49
C LEU A 124 3.99 16.67 -5.44
N GLU A 125 3.94 17.83 -4.78
CA GLU A 125 4.85 18.17 -3.68
C GLU A 125 4.72 17.22 -2.48
N LEU A 126 3.50 16.79 -2.17
CA LEU A 126 3.25 15.79 -1.12
C LEU A 126 3.83 14.43 -1.51
N LEU A 127 3.55 13.96 -2.73
CA LEU A 127 4.02 12.66 -3.21
C LEU A 127 5.56 12.56 -3.24
N ALA A 128 6.25 13.67 -3.47
CA ALA A 128 7.72 13.72 -3.44
C ALA A 128 8.34 13.38 -2.05
N ARG A 129 7.53 13.34 -0.97
CA ARG A 129 7.97 13.02 0.39
C ARG A 129 8.11 11.51 0.64
N ILE A 130 7.53 10.67 -0.21
CA ILE A 130 7.46 9.22 -0.01
C ILE A 130 8.04 8.47 -1.21
N PRO A 131 8.49 7.21 -1.03
CA PRO A 131 8.96 6.40 -2.14
C PRO A 131 7.89 6.17 -3.19
N GLU A 132 8.31 6.12 -4.45
CA GLU A 132 7.41 5.84 -5.55
C GLU A 132 6.83 4.42 -5.46
N SER A 133 5.52 4.30 -5.64
CA SER A 133 4.76 3.06 -5.77
C SER A 133 3.82 3.14 -6.98
N ALA A 134 3.14 2.04 -7.31
CA ALA A 134 2.11 2.07 -8.35
C ALA A 134 0.98 3.06 -8.03
N GLU A 135 0.62 3.15 -6.75
CA GLU A 135 -0.41 4.06 -6.26
C GLU A 135 0.04 5.53 -6.36
N THR A 136 1.26 5.85 -5.93
CA THR A 136 1.77 7.24 -6.04
C THR A 136 1.92 7.67 -7.49
N ARG A 137 2.28 6.75 -8.42
CA ARG A 137 2.30 7.07 -9.87
C ARG A 137 0.91 7.37 -10.40
N ARG A 138 -0.10 6.59 -10.03
CA ARG A 138 -1.49 6.85 -10.40
C ARG A 138 -1.94 8.22 -9.89
N VAL A 139 -1.71 8.54 -8.62
CA VAL A 139 -2.11 9.83 -8.04
C VAL A 139 -1.33 11.00 -8.68
N ALA A 140 -0.04 10.83 -8.98
CA ALA A 140 0.74 11.83 -9.71
C ALA A 140 0.19 12.06 -11.13
N ALA A 141 -0.20 11.00 -11.83
CA ALA A 141 -0.85 11.09 -13.13
C ALA A 141 -2.19 11.83 -13.04
N LEU A 142 -2.98 11.57 -12.00
CA LEU A 142 -4.24 12.27 -11.75
C LEU A 142 -3.99 13.76 -11.51
N ALA A 143 -2.97 14.09 -10.72
CA ALA A 143 -2.59 15.47 -10.42
C ALA A 143 -2.13 16.26 -11.67
N ARG A 144 -1.52 15.61 -12.66
CA ARG A 144 -1.05 16.25 -13.90
C ARG A 144 -2.13 16.36 -14.98
N VAL A 145 -2.90 15.30 -15.16
CA VAL A 145 -3.94 15.22 -16.19
C VAL A 145 -5.23 15.92 -15.73
N GLY A 146 -5.49 15.93 -14.42
CA GLY A 146 -6.72 16.40 -13.81
C GLY A 146 -7.86 15.39 -13.93
N ASP A 147 -8.98 15.71 -13.26
CA ASP A 147 -10.19 14.88 -13.17
C ASP A 147 -11.05 14.92 -14.45
N ALA A 148 -10.45 15.24 -15.60
CA ALA A 148 -11.14 15.59 -16.84
C ALA A 148 -11.85 14.39 -17.52
N GLU A 149 -11.87 13.21 -16.89
CA GLU A 149 -12.28 11.95 -17.51
C GLU A 149 -13.29 11.14 -16.67
N GLU A 150 -14.19 11.81 -15.94
CA GLU A 150 -15.39 11.14 -15.42
C GLU A 150 -16.58 11.30 -16.38
N GLY A 151 -16.95 10.23 -17.10
CA GLY A 151 -18.15 10.22 -17.95
C GLY A 151 -18.21 9.11 -19.00
N ALA A 152 -19.40 8.90 -19.58
CA ALA A 152 -19.57 8.03 -20.73
C ALA A 152 -18.89 8.65 -21.95
N GLY A 153 -17.72 8.13 -22.32
CA GLY A 153 -16.85 8.65 -23.40
C GLY A 153 -15.42 8.95 -22.97
N ALA A 154 -15.15 8.99 -21.66
CA ALA A 154 -13.80 9.21 -21.10
C ALA A 154 -12.77 8.23 -21.70
N ASP A 155 -13.13 6.95 -21.79
CA ASP A 155 -12.28 5.92 -22.37
C ASP A 155 -11.94 6.15 -23.86
N ASP A 156 -12.88 6.69 -24.64
CA ASP A 156 -12.69 6.98 -26.05
C ASP A 156 -11.82 8.23 -26.23
N ASP A 157 -12.06 9.26 -25.41
CA ASP A 157 -11.26 10.50 -25.39
C ASP A 157 -9.81 10.23 -24.99
N ARG A 158 -9.60 9.37 -23.98
CA ARG A 158 -8.27 8.92 -23.54
C ARG A 158 -7.51 8.19 -24.63
N THR A 159 -8.20 7.32 -25.35
CA THR A 159 -7.65 6.55 -26.49
C THR A 159 -7.23 7.50 -27.62
N ALA A 160 -8.11 8.44 -27.98
CA ALA A 160 -7.81 9.45 -29.00
C ALA A 160 -6.60 10.31 -28.63
N ARG A 161 -6.46 10.64 -27.34
CA ARG A 161 -5.34 11.44 -26.84
C ARG A 161 -4.03 10.66 -26.84
N LEU A 162 -4.04 9.39 -26.43
CA LEU A 162 -2.89 8.49 -26.56
C LEU A 162 -2.43 8.37 -28.02
N ASP A 163 -3.36 8.17 -28.96
CA ASP A 163 -3.05 8.07 -30.37
C ASP A 163 -2.38 9.36 -30.91
N ALA A 164 -2.89 10.53 -30.51
CA ALA A 164 -2.35 11.81 -30.92
C ALA A 164 -0.91 12.06 -30.40
N LEU A 165 -0.60 11.58 -29.20
CA LEU A 165 0.70 11.77 -28.56
C LEU A 165 1.80 10.84 -29.13
N LEU A 166 1.45 9.71 -29.75
CA LEU A 166 2.41 8.71 -30.24
C LEU A 166 3.47 9.25 -31.23
N ASP A 167 3.13 10.28 -32.00
CA ASP A 167 4.05 10.89 -32.96
C ASP A 167 5.02 11.88 -32.30
N ALA A 168 4.67 12.41 -31.13
CA ALA A 168 5.45 13.42 -30.40
C ALA A 168 6.35 12.82 -29.30
N VAL A 169 5.99 11.67 -28.71
CA VAL A 169 6.66 11.06 -27.54
C VAL A 169 8.16 10.85 -27.67
N LYS A 170 8.71 10.84 -28.89
CA LYS A 170 10.16 10.67 -29.11
C LYS A 170 10.93 11.97 -28.86
N GLU A 171 10.42 13.09 -29.34
CA GLU A 171 11.14 14.38 -29.36
C GLU A 171 10.60 15.35 -28.30
N ASP A 172 9.44 15.06 -27.72
CA ASP A 172 8.76 15.89 -26.74
C ASP A 172 8.60 15.11 -25.41
N ASP A 173 9.35 15.55 -24.40
CA ASP A 173 9.33 14.96 -23.06
C ASP A 173 8.00 15.23 -22.34
N GLU A 174 7.33 16.34 -22.61
CA GLU A 174 6.01 16.68 -22.06
C GLU A 174 4.95 15.74 -22.65
N ALA A 175 4.96 15.57 -23.98
CA ALA A 175 4.09 14.60 -24.64
C ALA A 175 4.33 13.16 -24.18
N ARG A 176 5.59 12.80 -23.90
CA ARG A 176 5.94 11.48 -23.34
C ARG A 176 5.42 11.32 -21.92
N GLN A 177 5.57 12.34 -21.08
CA GLN A 177 5.08 12.34 -19.70
C GLN A 177 3.56 12.19 -19.68
N GLU A 178 2.85 13.01 -20.46
CA GLU A 178 1.39 12.92 -20.60
C GLU A 178 0.96 11.53 -21.09
N PHE A 179 1.64 10.96 -22.08
CA PHE A 179 1.33 9.60 -22.55
C PHE A 179 1.46 8.55 -21.44
N VAL A 180 2.51 8.64 -20.62
CA VAL A 180 2.70 7.71 -19.49
C VAL A 180 1.64 7.92 -18.42
N ASP A 181 1.33 9.17 -18.06
CA ASP A 181 0.26 9.49 -17.12
C ASP A 181 -1.10 8.97 -17.62
N LEU A 182 -1.33 9.04 -18.93
CA LEU A 182 -2.51 8.49 -19.55
C LEU A 182 -2.63 6.98 -19.32
N LEU A 183 -1.53 6.24 -19.49
CA LEU A 183 -1.48 4.81 -19.21
C LEU A 183 -1.59 4.46 -17.73
N GLU A 184 -1.08 5.30 -16.82
CA GLU A 184 -1.18 5.04 -15.38
C GLU A 184 -2.63 5.11 -14.88
N LEU A 185 -3.46 6.06 -15.36
CA LEU A 185 -4.88 6.07 -14.94
C LEU A 185 -5.73 4.99 -15.61
N MET A 186 -5.37 4.50 -16.80
CA MET A 186 -6.02 3.31 -17.37
C MET A 186 -5.77 2.06 -16.53
N GLY A 187 -4.62 2.02 -15.84
CA GLY A 187 -4.21 0.90 -15.03
C GLY A 187 -3.73 -0.31 -15.85
N PRO A 188 -3.19 -1.32 -15.16
CA PRO A 188 -2.59 -2.49 -15.79
C PRO A 188 -3.61 -3.50 -16.34
N ASP A 189 -4.85 -3.47 -15.83
CA ASP A 189 -5.90 -4.44 -16.19
C ASP A 189 -6.66 -4.04 -17.47
N ASP A 190 -6.50 -2.81 -17.96
CA ASP A 190 -7.05 -2.40 -19.24
C ASP A 190 -6.33 -3.14 -20.39
N PRO A 191 -7.07 -3.87 -21.26
CA PRO A 191 -6.47 -4.64 -22.34
C PRO A 191 -5.70 -3.78 -23.37
N ARG A 192 -6.02 -2.49 -23.47
CA ARG A 192 -5.37 -1.53 -24.37
C ARG A 192 -4.01 -1.08 -23.84
N THR A 193 -3.81 -1.06 -22.52
CA THR A 193 -2.54 -0.62 -21.89
C THR A 193 -1.33 -1.37 -22.43
N ALA A 194 -1.45 -2.69 -22.62
CA ALA A 194 -0.37 -3.50 -23.20
C ALA A 194 -0.03 -3.10 -24.64
N THR A 195 -1.05 -2.76 -25.44
CA THR A 195 -0.90 -2.32 -26.83
C THR A 195 -0.17 -0.98 -26.89
N TYR A 196 -0.60 -0.01 -26.09
CA TYR A 196 0.02 1.32 -26.05
C TYR A 196 1.43 1.33 -25.48
N ARG A 197 1.73 0.51 -24.46
CA ARG A 197 3.10 0.32 -23.97
C ARG A 197 4.04 -0.20 -25.05
N LYS A 198 3.56 -1.14 -25.87
CA LYS A 198 4.31 -1.66 -27.01
C LYS A 198 4.51 -0.58 -28.09
N ALA A 199 3.46 0.19 -28.40
CA ALA A 199 3.54 1.29 -29.36
C ALA A 199 4.54 2.36 -28.92
N LEU A 200 4.50 2.79 -27.65
CA LEU A 200 5.45 3.72 -27.06
C LEU A 200 6.89 3.23 -27.22
N THR A 201 7.15 1.98 -26.83
CA THR A 201 8.48 1.37 -26.94
C THR A 201 9.01 1.41 -28.38
N ALA A 202 8.16 1.10 -29.37
CA ALA A 202 8.53 1.11 -30.78
C ALA A 202 8.79 2.51 -31.36
N ARG A 203 8.35 3.59 -30.70
CA ARG A 203 8.63 4.96 -31.10
C ARG A 203 9.91 5.51 -30.46
N LEU A 204 10.24 5.05 -29.25
CA LEU A 204 11.41 5.49 -28.50
C LEU A 204 12.73 4.85 -28.97
N PHE A 205 12.68 3.63 -29.52
CA PHE A 205 13.85 2.84 -29.93
C PHE A 205 13.73 2.37 -31.38
#